data_AF-A0A352MUC8-F1
#
_entry.id   AF-A0A352MUC8-F1
#
_cell.length_a   1.000
_cell.length_b   1.000
_cell.length_c   1.000
_cell.angle_alpha   90.00
_cell.angle_beta   90.00
_cell.angle_gamma   90.00
#
_symmetry.space_group_name_H-M   'P 1'
#
loop_
_entity.id
_entity.type
_entity.pdbx_description
1 polymer ?
#
loop_
_entity_poly.entity_id
_entity_poly.type
_entity_poly.pdbx_seq_one_letter_code
_entity_poly.pdbx_strand_id
1 'polypeptide(L)' 'MNAERIFQILKNKELHDVYYNERPVWIQEVDNNVAKVGFMDNNEEKNVYIADLYENDL' A
#
# COMPACT_ATOMS: atom_id res chain seq x y z
N MET A 1 21.93 6.93 -16.82
CA MET A 1 21.36 5.65 -16.35
C MET A 1 21.04 5.74 -14.85
N ASN A 2 20.01 6.52 -14.48
CA ASN A 2 19.52 6.61 -13.09
C ASN A 2 18.07 6.11 -12.96
N ALA A 3 17.37 5.89 -14.07
CA ALA A 3 16.01 5.39 -14.08
C ALA A 3 15.93 3.95 -13.55
N GLU A 4 16.88 3.08 -13.89
CA GLU A 4 16.86 1.68 -13.45
C GLU A 4 16.97 1.52 -11.93
N ARG A 5 17.70 2.42 -11.26
CA ARG A 5 17.84 2.43 -9.79
C ARG A 5 16.58 2.95 -9.10
N ILE A 6 15.89 3.91 -9.71
CA ILE A 6 14.58 4.40 -9.26
C ILE A 6 13.50 3.33 -9.49
N PHE A 7 13.52 2.63 -10.62
CA PHE A 7 12.65 1.47 -10.88
C PHE A 7 12.90 0.33 -9.89
N GLN A 8 14.14 0.09 -9.45
CA GLN A 8 14.42 -0.89 -8.40
C GLN A 8 13.96 -0.46 -7.01
N ILE A 9 13.98 0.85 -6.70
CA ILE A 9 13.43 1.37 -5.44
C ILE A 9 11.90 1.28 -5.46
N LEU A 10 11.23 1.65 -6.57
CA LEU A 10 9.79 1.43 -6.78
C LEU A 10 9.42 -0.06 -6.76
N LYS A 11 10.29 -0.95 -7.27
CA LYS A 11 10.08 -2.41 -7.24
C LYS A 11 10.21 -3.02 -5.84
N ASN A 12 11.01 -2.44 -4.96
CA ASN A 12 11.33 -3.00 -3.65
C ASN A 12 10.58 -2.34 -2.48
N LYS A 13 9.83 -1.25 -2.68
CA LYS A 13 9.24 -0.50 -1.55
C LYS A 13 7.73 -0.61 -1.35
N GLU A 14 6.89 -0.97 -2.32
CA GLU A 14 5.44 -0.69 -2.17
C GLU A 14 4.47 -1.70 -2.86
N LEU A 15 4.79 -2.99 -2.93
CA LEU A 15 3.87 -3.94 -3.57
C LEU A 15 3.79 -5.32 -2.91
N HIS A 16 4.01 -5.42 -1.60
CA HIS A 16 3.78 -6.66 -0.87
C HIS A 16 2.62 -6.48 0.11
N ASP A 17 1.47 -6.97 -0.33
CA ASP A 17 0.48 -7.63 0.52
C ASP A 17 -0.05 -6.84 1.73
N VAL A 18 -0.36 -5.55 1.55
CA VAL A 18 -1.14 -4.80 2.54
C VAL A 18 -2.60 -5.20 2.44
N TYR A 19 -3.15 -5.72 3.53
CA TYR A 19 -4.55 -6.07 3.66
C TYR A 19 -5.24 -5.14 4.64
N TYR A 20 -6.47 -4.77 4.28
CA TYR A 20 -7.42 -4.14 5.19
C TYR A 20 -8.66 -5.01 5.23
N ASN A 21 -8.94 -5.59 6.40
CA ASN A 21 -10.12 -6.43 6.61
C ASN A 21 -10.22 -7.60 5.62
N GLU A 22 -9.12 -8.38 5.51
CA GLU A 22 -8.98 -9.53 4.60
C GLU A 22 -9.04 -9.19 3.10
N ARG A 23 -9.01 -7.90 2.74
CA ARG A 23 -9.01 -7.45 1.35
C ARG A 23 -7.68 -6.80 0.99
N PRO A 24 -7.10 -7.14 -0.18
CA PRO A 24 -5.88 -6.52 -0.64
C PRO A 24 -6.13 -5.05 -0.98
N VAL A 25 -5.31 -4.18 -0.40
CA VAL A 25 -5.36 -2.74 -0.63
C VAL A 25 -4.00 -2.23 -1.04
N TRP A 26 -3.98 -1.14 -1.80
CA TRP A 26 -2.75 -0.42 -2.13
C TRP A 26 -2.79 0.95 -1.45
N ILE A 27 -1.66 1.36 -0.89
CA ILE A 27 -1.55 2.64 -0.20
C ILE A 27 -1.30 3.72 -1.26
N GLN A 28 -2.18 4.71 -1.31
CA GLN A 28 -2.05 5.88 -2.18
C GLN A 28 -1.22 6.98 -1.55
N GLU A 29 -1.52 7.26 -0.28
CA GLU A 29 -0.91 8.35 0.47
C GLU A 29 -0.93 8.00 1.96
N VAL A 30 0.05 8.48 2.71
CA VAL A 30 0.12 8.28 4.16
C VAL A 30 0.29 9.63 4.83
N ASP A 31 -0.63 9.98 5.73
CA ASP A 31 -0.58 11.18 6.55
C ASP A 31 -0.60 10.83 8.04
N ASN A 32 0.54 11.04 8.70
CA ASN A 32 0.77 10.77 10.13
C ASN A 32 0.39 9.35 10.56
N ASN A 33 -0.87 9.14 10.97
CA ASN A 33 -1.41 7.87 11.45
C ASN A 33 -2.49 7.27 10.53
N VAL A 34 -2.85 7.98 9.46
CA VAL A 34 -3.90 7.60 8.51
C VAL A 34 -3.28 7.36 7.15
N ALA A 35 -3.54 6.19 6.57
CA ALA A 35 -3.21 5.88 5.19
C ALA A 35 -4.47 5.96 4.34
N LYS A 36 -4.39 6.66 3.22
CA LYS A 36 -5.36 6.54 2.14
C LYS A 36 -5.05 5.27 1.37
N VAL A 37 -5.97 4.31 1.41
CA VAL A 37 -5.83 3.04 0.70
C VAL A 37 -6.89 2.90 -0.38
N GLY A 38 -6.53 2.32 -1.50
CA GLY A 38 -7.45 1.88 -2.54
C GLY A 38 -7.66 0.37 -2.46
N PHE A 39 -8.91 -0.08 -2.54
CA PHE A 39 -9.22 -1.50 -2.67
C PHE A 39 -8.95 -1.96 -4.10
N MET A 40 -8.21 -3.06 -4.25
CA MET A 40 -7.96 -3.64 -5.58
C MET A 40 -9.24 -4.20 -6.22
N ASP A 41 -10.22 -4.61 -5.42
CA ASP A 41 -11.45 -5.25 -5.90
C ASP A 41 -12.45 -4.28 -6.56
N ASN A 42 -12.64 -3.08 -6.01
CA ASN A 42 -13.78 -2.23 -6.38
C ASN A 42 -13.42 -0.77 -6.72
N ASN A 43 -12.14 -0.42 -6.84
CA ASN A 43 -11.72 0.97 -7.06
C ASN A 43 -12.32 1.93 -6.00
N GLU A 44 -12.60 1.40 -4.81
CA GLU A 44 -13.03 2.18 -3.66
C GLU A 44 -11.79 2.70 -2.94
N GLU A 45 -11.85 3.95 -2.49
CA GLU A 45 -10.77 4.60 -1.75
C GLU A 45 -11.25 4.86 -0.34
N LYS A 46 -10.43 4.50 0.65
CA LYS A 46 -10.76 4.73 2.06
C LYS A 46 -9.54 5.19 2.83
N ASN A 47 -9.77 6.15 3.71
CA ASN A 47 -8.80 6.55 4.71
C ASN A 47 -8.93 5.61 5.90
N VAL A 48 -7.88 4.86 6.20
CA VAL A 48 -7.81 3.87 7.27
C VAL A 48 -6.60 4.17 8.14
N TYR A 49 -6.63 3.78 9.41
CA TYR A 49 -5.46 3.95 10.25
C TYR A 49 -4.41 2.92 9.85
N ILE A 50 -3.14 3.31 9.90
CA ILE A 50 -2.01 2.41 9.60
C ILE A 50 -2.03 1.19 10.55
N ALA A 51 -2.53 1.36 11.78
CA ALA A 51 -2.68 0.29 12.75
C ALA A 51 -3.72 -0.77 12.37
N ASP A 52 -4.67 -0.45 11.48
CA ASP A 52 -5.66 -1.40 10.94
C ASP A 52 -5.18 -2.10 9.66
N LEU A 53 -4.04 -1.68 9.12
CA LEU A 53 -3.39 -2.32 7.98
C LEU A 53 -2.42 -3.39 8.50
N TYR A 54 -2.37 -4.52 7.80
CA TYR A 54 -1.39 -5.55 8.09
C TYR A 54 -0.80 -6.10 6.80
N GLU A 55 0.48 -6.41 6.85
CA GLU A 55 1.22 -7.03 5.75
C GLU A 55 1.18 -8.55 5.94
N ASN A 56 0.85 -9.29 4.88
CA ASN A 56 1.00 -10.75 4.92
C ASN A 56 2.47 -11.09 4.65
N ASP A 57 3.29 -11.01 5.69
CA ASP A 57 4.70 -11.41 5.67
C ASP A 57 4.75 -12.96 5.63
N LEU A 58 4.71 -13.53 4.42
CA LEU A 58 4.84 -14.97 4.15
C LEU A 58 6.30 -15.34 3.86
#